data_AF-A0A373CU58-F1
#
_entry.id   AF-A0A373CU58-F1
#
_cell.length_a   1.000
_cell.length_b   1.000
_cell.length_c   1.000
_cell.angle_alpha   90.00
_cell.angle_beta   90.00
_cell.angle_gamma   90.00
#
_symmetry.space_group_name_H-M   'P 1'
#
loop_
_entity.id
_entity.type
_entity.pdbx_description
1 polymer ?
#
loop_
_entity_poly.entity_id
_entity_poly.type
_entity_poly.pdbx_seq_one_letter_code
_entity_poly.pdbx_strand_id
1 'polypeptide(L)'
;MNWIDEIFKRLKNTPDGEIWCDNETEILCKTESAANAIADLLEQLYESQGEEILVNTGYYDPKEDQRNGEEDKYSGYWYVTVD
;
A
#
# COMPACT_ATOMS: atom_id res chain seq x y z
N MET A 1 -16.83 5.23 7.54
CA MET A 1 -16.60 5.02 6.09
C MET A 1 -15.40 4.11 5.99
N ASN A 2 -15.37 3.12 5.08
CA ASN A 2 -14.15 2.34 4.89
C ASN A 2 -13.25 3.07 3.87
N TRP A 3 -12.31 3.87 4.36
CA TRP A 3 -11.50 4.75 3.50
C TRP A 3 -10.55 3.98 2.59
N ILE A 4 -10.01 2.84 3.06
CA ILE A 4 -9.12 2.03 2.23
C ILE A 4 -9.87 1.44 1.03
N ASP A 5 -11.09 0.91 1.23
CA ASP A 5 -11.95 0.43 0.15
C ASP A 5 -12.28 1.53 -0.87
N GLU A 6 -12.53 2.75 -0.38
CA GLU A 6 -12.79 3.90 -1.23
C GLU A 6 -11.55 4.30 -2.06
N ILE A 7 -10.35 4.18 -1.51
CA ILE A 7 -9.10 4.40 -2.24
C ILE A 7 -8.90 3.29 -3.29
N PHE A 8 -9.12 2.02 -2.93
CA PHE A 8 -9.00 0.88 -3.86
C PHE A 8 -9.92 1.01 -5.07
N LYS A 9 -11.16 1.48 -4.89
CA LYS A 9 -12.09 1.72 -6.00
C LYS A 9 -11.61 2.81 -6.97
N ARG A 10 -10.72 3.71 -6.53
CA ARG A 10 -10.26 4.87 -7.31
C ARG A 10 -8.87 4.67 -7.92
N LEU A 11 -8.01 3.90 -7.26
CA LEU A 11 -6.69 3.55 -7.80
C LEU A 11 -6.83 2.54 -8.93
N LYS A 12 -5.95 2.67 -9.94
CA LYS A 12 -5.89 1.70 -11.03
C LYS A 12 -5.16 0.46 -10.54
N ASN A 13 -5.73 -0.71 -10.78
CA ASN A 13 -4.99 -1.95 -10.66
C ASN A 13 -4.07 -2.12 -11.89
N THR A 14 -2.91 -1.47 -11.87
CA THR A 14 -1.93 -1.60 -12.94
C THR A 14 -0.52 -1.58 -12.33
N PRO A 15 0.22 -2.70 -12.39
CA PRO A 15 1.54 -2.85 -11.76
C PRO A 15 2.67 -2.04 -12.41
N ASP A 16 2.35 -1.19 -13.39
CA ASP A 16 3.29 -0.28 -14.06
C ASP A 16 3.15 1.18 -13.56
N GLY A 17 2.26 1.43 -12.59
CA GLY A 17 2.02 2.76 -12.02
C GLY A 17 2.96 3.10 -10.86
N GLU A 18 3.17 4.40 -10.62
CA GLU A 18 3.87 4.91 -9.42
C GLU A 18 3.15 4.51 -8.13
N ILE A 19 1.81 4.46 -8.18
CA ILE A 19 0.92 4.00 -7.12
C ILE A 19 -0.16 3.13 -7.76
N TRP A 20 -0.37 1.92 -7.24
CA TRP A 20 -1.40 1.00 -7.69
C TRP A 20 -1.92 0.16 -6.51
N CYS A 21 -2.95 -0.64 -6.76
CA CYS A 21 -3.55 -1.53 -5.75
C CYS A 21 -3.85 -2.89 -6.38
N ASP A 22 -3.68 -3.96 -5.62
CA ASP A 22 -3.58 -5.31 -6.17
C ASP A 22 -4.88 -6.12 -6.24
N ASN A 23 -6.02 -5.43 -6.28
CA ASN A 23 -7.38 -5.96 -6.01
C ASN A 23 -7.76 -5.98 -4.51
N GLU A 24 -7.54 -4.85 -3.84
CA GLU A 24 -8.15 -4.49 -2.53
C GLU A 24 -7.45 -4.98 -1.27
N THR A 25 -6.27 -5.60 -1.34
CA THR A 25 -5.54 -5.97 -0.11
C THR A 25 -4.50 -4.95 0.32
N GLU A 26 -3.86 -4.28 -0.63
CA GLU A 26 -2.77 -3.34 -0.34
C GLU A 26 -2.65 -2.22 -1.37
N ILE A 27 -2.06 -1.11 -0.93
CA ILE A 27 -1.64 0.00 -1.79
C ILE A 27 -0.14 -0.10 -1.99
N LEU A 28 0.30 -0.07 -3.24
CA LEU A 28 1.69 -0.28 -3.65
C LEU A 28 2.27 0.99 -4.22
N CYS A 29 3.45 1.38 -3.73
CA CYS A 29 4.13 2.64 -4.03
C CYS A 29 5.56 2.41 -4.49
N LYS A 30 6.02 3.14 -5.50
CA LYS A 30 7.43 3.08 -5.94
C LYS A 30 8.44 3.65 -4.95
N THR A 31 7.99 4.48 -4.00
CA THR A 31 8.87 5.13 -3.02
C THR A 31 8.34 5.01 -1.61
N GLU A 32 9.24 4.90 -0.65
CA GLU A 32 8.94 4.90 0.79
C GLU A 32 8.18 6.17 1.20
N SER A 33 8.60 7.33 0.68
CA SER A 33 7.94 8.60 0.97
C SER A 33 6.48 8.63 0.52
N ALA A 34 6.15 7.97 -0.60
CA ALA A 34 4.77 7.86 -1.05
C ALA A 34 3.96 6.92 -0.16
N ALA A 35 4.54 5.76 0.23
CA ALA A 35 3.89 4.84 1.16
C ALA A 35 3.61 5.51 2.52
N ASN A 36 4.59 6.22 3.08
CA ASN A 36 4.43 6.95 4.34
C ASN A 36 3.37 8.06 4.23
N ALA A 37 3.36 8.82 3.13
CA ALA A 37 2.33 9.85 2.92
C ALA A 37 0.91 9.27 2.80
N ILE A 38 0.77 8.09 2.21
CA ILE A 38 -0.52 7.39 2.14
C ILE A 38 -0.92 6.84 3.51
N ALA A 39 0.04 6.29 4.27
CA ALA A 39 -0.21 5.82 5.63
C ALA A 39 -0.69 6.95 6.54
N ASP A 40 0.02 8.08 6.57
CA ASP A 40 -0.36 9.28 7.33
C ASP A 40 -1.77 9.79 6.93
N LEU A 41 -2.10 9.73 5.63
CA LEU A 41 -3.41 10.13 5.12
C LEU A 41 -4.51 9.17 5.62
N LEU A 42 -4.27 7.86 5.58
CA LEU A 42 -5.23 6.87 6.07
C LEU A 42 -5.50 7.09 7.55
N GLU A 43 -4.46 7.15 8.38
CA GLU A 43 -4.61 7.39 9.82
C GLU A 43 -5.45 8.65 10.09
N GLN A 44 -5.12 9.78 9.45
CA GLN A 44 -5.88 11.03 9.61
C GLN A 44 -7.35 10.91 9.17
N LEU A 45 -7.64 10.17 8.10
CA LEU A 45 -9.01 9.96 7.62
C LEU A 45 -9.84 9.14 8.61
N TYR A 46 -9.29 8.08 9.18
CA TYR A 46 -9.96 7.27 10.20
C TYR A 46 -10.07 8.02 11.54
N GLU A 47 -9.02 8.71 11.97
CA GLU A 47 -9.05 9.55 13.17
C GLU A 47 -10.14 10.63 13.07
N SER A 48 -10.32 11.23 11.89
CA SER A 48 -11.34 12.25 11.65
C SER A 48 -12.79 11.74 11.82
N GLN A 49 -13.00 10.42 11.73
CA GLN A 49 -14.28 9.76 12.00
C GLN A 49 -14.34 9.12 13.40
N GLY A 50 -13.31 9.30 14.23
CA GLY A 50 -13.24 8.77 15.59
C GLY A 50 -12.88 7.27 15.63
N GLU A 51 -12.26 6.75 14.58
CA GLU A 51 -11.77 5.37 14.48
C GLU A 51 -10.24 5.37 14.55
N GLU A 52 -9.67 4.53 15.41
CA GLU A 52 -8.23 4.27 15.46
C GLU A 52 -7.97 2.99 14.69
N ILE A 53 -7.03 3.03 13.75
CA ILE A 53 -6.63 1.90 12.92
C ILE A 53 -5.12 1.66 13.02
N LEU A 54 -4.67 0.45 12.69
CA LEU A 54 -3.26 0.16 12.54
C LEU A 54 -2.91 0.17 11.05
N VAL A 55 -2.08 1.11 10.63
CA VAL A 55 -1.51 1.12 9.27
C VAL A 55 -0.14 0.49 9.30
N ASN A 56 0.07 -0.52 8.47
CA ASN A 56 1.36 -1.16 8.30
C ASN A 56 2.01 -0.75 6.99
N THR A 57 3.32 -0.57 7.00
CA THR A 57 4.14 -0.37 5.81
C THR A 57 5.30 -1.34 5.76
N GLY A 58 5.75 -1.67 4.55
CA GLY A 58 6.94 -2.50 4.33
C GLY A 58 7.42 -2.44 2.88
N TYR A 59 8.50 -3.15 2.59
CA TYR A 59 9.14 -3.15 1.27
C TYR A 59 9.36 -4.57 0.79
N TYR A 60 8.89 -4.86 -0.43
CA TYR A 60 9.25 -6.07 -1.16
C TYR A 60 10.66 -5.89 -1.74
N ASP A 61 11.70 -6.38 -1.05
CA ASP A 61 13.09 -6.24 -1.49
C ASP A 61 13.38 -7.20 -2.67
N PRO A 62 13.63 -6.68 -3.89
CA PRO A 62 13.86 -7.53 -5.07
C PRO A 62 14.99 -8.54 -4.91
N LYS A 63 16.02 -8.22 -4.11
CA LYS A 63 17.15 -9.14 -3.89
C LYS A 63 16.77 -10.29 -2.97
N GLU A 64 15.94 -10.01 -1.96
CA GLU A 64 15.41 -11.04 -1.09
C GLU A 64 14.43 -11.93 -1.85
N ASP A 65 13.50 -11.32 -2.58
CA ASP A 65 12.51 -12.02 -3.39
C ASP A 65 13.20 -12.93 -4.42
N GLN A 66 14.22 -12.43 -5.12
CA GLN A 66 15.01 -13.24 -6.06
C GLN A 66 15.74 -14.40 -5.37
N ARG A 67 16.32 -14.17 -4.18
CA ARG A 67 17.04 -15.22 -3.43
C ARG A 67 16.09 -16.32 -2.97
N ASN A 68 14.85 -15.95 -2.63
CA ASN A 68 13.83 -16.87 -2.14
C ASN A 68 13.03 -17.53 -3.29
N GLY A 69 13.14 -17.01 -4.52
CA GLY A 69 12.33 -17.46 -5.66
C GLY A 69 10.90 -16.90 -5.65
N GLU A 70 10.71 -15.77 -5.00
CA GLU A 70 9.44 -15.07 -4.76
C GLU A 70 9.32 -13.78 -5.62
N GLU A 71 10.26 -13.54 -6.53
CA GLU A 71 10.24 -12.36 -7.43
C GLU A 71 8.98 -12.34 -8.29
N ASP A 72 8.21 -11.26 -8.17
CA ASP A 72 6.96 -11.07 -8.89
C ASP A 72 6.67 -9.59 -9.20
N LYS A 73 5.41 -9.24 -9.46
CA LYS A 73 5.00 -7.86 -9.79
C LYS A 73 5.05 -6.88 -8.61
N TYR A 74 5.15 -7.38 -7.38
CA TYR A 74 5.20 -6.59 -6.15
C TYR A 74 6.65 -6.27 -5.76
N SER A 75 7.60 -7.09 -6.19
CA SER A 75 9.03 -6.86 -5.97
C SER A 75 9.46 -5.45 -6.36
N GLY A 76 10.08 -4.75 -5.41
CA GLY A 76 10.56 -3.39 -5.55
C GLY A 76 9.53 -2.31 -5.26
N TYR A 77 8.35 -2.67 -4.74
CA TYR A 77 7.35 -1.74 -4.24
C TYR A 77 7.32 -1.70 -2.71
N TRP A 78 6.97 -0.53 -2.19
CA TRP A 78 6.52 -0.37 -0.81
C TRP A 78 5.04 -0.65 -0.73
N TYR A 79 4.58 -1.33 0.31
CA TYR A 79 3.17 -1.60 0.54
C TYR A 79 2.62 -0.81 1.72
N VAL A 80 1.31 -0.58 1.69
CA VAL A 80 0.51 -0.01 2.77
C VAL A 80 -0.74 -0.89 2.96
N THR A 81 -0.95 -1.38 4.18
CA THR A 81 -2.13 -2.18 4.57
C THR A 81 -2.77 -1.62 5.84
N VAL A 82 -4.04 -1.94 6.06
CA VAL A 82 -4.81 -1.57 7.27
C VAL A 82 -5.33 -2.86 7.90
N ASP A 83 -5.13 -3.04 9.22
CA ASP A 83 -5.63 -4.18 9.99
C ASP A 83 -6.99 -3.92 10.68
#